data_AF-A0A1Q8RNL5-F1
#
_entry.id   AF-A0A1Q8RNL5-F1
#
_cell.length_a   1.000
_cell.length_b   1.000
_cell.length_c   1.000
_cell.angle_alpha   90.00
_cell.angle_beta   90.00
_cell.angle_gamma   90.00
#
_symmetry.space_group_name_H-M   'P 1'
#
loop_
_entity.id
_entity.type
_entity.pdbx_description
1 polymer ?
#
loop_
_entity_poly.entity_id
_entity_poly.type
_entity_poly.pdbx_seq_one_letter_code
_entity_poly.pdbx_strand_id
1 'polypeptide(L)'
;MKPSPVRQEEAGPGLRRRVVEKEPGMRPTAAPAPLLFVLLAISLFPALAAAQQDPVKDFCRRFGHQTAVVDNKLYIYGGLINWNPISSFPNNYTNTWLLYQDLSTTSKSDMPQLYANLSKNGSVPSTAGGALWADSVNKRFYLFGGEHRSEPPMPFNLYGYDIINNQWDSFGPPRTGGTFSKVSYGAGVSVDTRGEAYYYGGWLSNASVPGWGTGPPVATTGLVKYTMDQNSWANITGPDDTRRAEGSLHYIPAGDGGMLVYFGGVQDPYANGTTTGQPMDQIFIYDVLSGKWYTQKATGKVPEMRRRFCADVTWAQDQSSYNIYMYGGANIPGELGAGFDDLYVLTIPTFTWVKMYPSDLNKTGSYPHHSLSCNMAPGRAQMLIIGGQFPLSQDCDAFEQWGTHNVDLGKQNRAKNIWYAYQPNKTTYVVPEEIIAVVGGNGNGSATKTTPLNGFDNDDVHLLITLKADIPVRTPTRVVTTDTSAPVKVLSTGAIVGIAVGAGVLIIALAMGCGFLILQSYPPQQAYFPEGMTMTLSHQPQYDAHGNIWVPQVSMVQVASGQGVSPPLPPGYSPPAGDSKSIPQTAEAQIEPQELSADRDDHGGSSVRHETYYNK
;
A
#
# COMPACT_ATOMS: atom_id res chain seq x y z
N MET A 1 -39.16 -8.80 59.93
CA MET A 1 -39.91 -7.67 60.52
C MET A 1 -40.78 -7.05 59.44
N LYS A 2 -42.11 -7.18 59.60
CA LYS A 2 -43.11 -6.25 59.03
C LYS A 2 -43.01 -4.91 59.80
N PRO A 3 -43.53 -3.75 59.33
CA PRO A 3 -44.76 -3.65 58.54
C PRO A 3 -44.72 -2.76 57.29
N SER A 4 -45.71 -3.05 56.44
CA SER A 4 -46.26 -2.28 55.31
C SER A 4 -47.18 -1.14 55.84
N PRO A 5 -48.22 -0.68 55.10
CA PRO A 5 -48.30 0.17 53.90
C PRO A 5 -49.35 1.31 54.10
N VAL A 6 -49.98 1.79 53.00
CA VAL A 6 -51.35 2.39 52.86
C VAL A 6 -51.34 3.89 52.50
N ARG A 7 -52.14 4.48 51.59
CA ARG A 7 -53.09 4.03 50.52
C ARG A 7 -53.82 5.30 50.00
N GLN A 8 -54.09 5.34 48.68
CA GLN A 8 -55.22 5.95 47.91
C GLN A 8 -55.61 7.44 48.17
N GLU A 9 -56.21 8.20 47.24
CA GLU A 9 -57.39 7.89 46.41
C GLU A 9 -57.58 8.89 45.25
N GLU A 10 -58.29 8.42 44.21
CA GLU A 10 -58.74 9.14 43.01
C GLU A 10 -59.83 10.20 43.29
N ALA A 11 -59.97 11.20 42.41
CA ALA A 11 -61.25 11.64 41.82
C ALA A 11 -61.04 12.75 40.77
N GLY A 12 -61.77 12.67 39.65
CA GLY A 12 -61.67 13.55 38.48
C GLY A 12 -62.45 14.89 38.53
N PRO A 13 -63.06 15.33 37.41
CA PRO A 13 -62.66 16.57 36.72
C PRO A 13 -63.54 17.80 37.03
N GLY A 14 -62.95 19.00 36.98
CA GLY A 14 -63.63 20.28 37.22
C GLY A 14 -63.31 21.32 36.15
N LEU A 15 -64.27 21.54 35.25
CA LEU A 15 -64.33 22.57 34.22
C LEU A 15 -64.42 23.98 34.87
N ARG A 16 -63.59 24.96 34.47
CA ARG A 16 -64.05 26.32 34.07
C ARG A 16 -62.94 27.36 33.81
N ARG A 17 -63.15 28.03 32.66
CA ARG A 17 -62.95 29.45 32.31
C ARG A 17 -61.55 29.96 31.93
N ARG A 18 -61.43 30.19 30.62
CA ARG A 18 -60.60 31.21 29.95
C ARG A 18 -60.61 32.54 30.71
N VAL A 19 -59.42 33.07 30.94
CA VAL A 19 -59.15 34.51 30.84
C VAL A 19 -57.99 34.67 29.87
N VAL A 20 -58.24 35.41 28.80
CA VAL A 20 -57.27 35.80 27.78
C VAL A 20 -56.56 37.03 28.33
N GLU A 21 -55.27 36.91 28.64
CA GLU A 21 -54.42 38.06 28.93
C GLU A 21 -53.45 38.27 27.75
N LYS A 22 -53.33 39.53 27.36
CA LYS A 22 -52.85 40.01 26.06
C LYS A 22 -51.38 40.38 26.21
N GLU A 23 -50.46 39.61 25.63
CA GLU A 23 -49.03 39.97 25.58
C GLU A 23 -48.80 41.22 24.70
N PRO A 24 -47.98 42.20 25.14
CA PRO A 24 -47.51 43.28 24.28
C PRO A 24 -46.29 42.82 23.46
N GLY A 25 -46.31 43.16 22.16
CA GLY A 25 -45.34 42.73 21.16
C GLY A 25 -43.89 43.13 21.46
N MET A 26 -43.00 42.16 21.28
CA MET A 26 -41.55 42.32 21.39
C MET A 26 -40.97 42.72 20.03
N ARG A 27 -40.26 43.86 20.00
CA ARG A 27 -39.45 44.32 18.85
C ARG A 27 -38.23 43.42 18.67
N PRO A 28 -37.71 43.22 17.44
CA PRO A 28 -36.50 42.43 17.24
C PRO A 28 -35.28 43.20 17.78
N THR A 29 -34.67 42.68 18.84
CA THR A 29 -33.39 43.16 19.35
C THR A 29 -32.25 42.61 18.47
N ALA A 30 -31.39 43.50 18.00
CA ALA A 30 -30.16 43.18 17.29
C ALA A 30 -29.31 42.18 18.08
N ALA A 31 -28.77 41.17 17.39
CA ALA A 31 -27.84 40.21 17.97
C ALA A 31 -26.63 40.93 18.58
N PRO A 32 -26.16 40.51 19.78
CA PRO A 32 -25.07 41.19 20.43
C PRO A 32 -23.77 40.96 19.63
N ALA A 33 -22.90 41.97 19.65
CA ALA A 33 -21.64 42.02 18.93
C ALA A 33 -20.54 40.98 19.30
N PRO A 34 -20.59 40.14 20.37
CA PRO A 34 -19.48 39.23 20.63
C PRO A 34 -19.49 37.99 19.73
N LEU A 35 -20.61 37.67 19.04
CA LEU A 35 -20.67 36.51 18.15
C LEU A 35 -19.88 36.73 16.85
N LEU A 36 -19.83 37.97 16.36
CA LEU A 36 -19.10 38.31 15.12
C LEU A 36 -17.58 38.26 15.33
N PHE A 37 -17.09 38.66 16.51
CA PHE A 37 -15.67 38.59 16.86
C PHE A 37 -15.19 37.15 17.09
N VAL A 38 -16.04 36.25 17.61
CA VAL A 38 -15.71 34.82 17.75
C VAL A 38 -15.64 34.14 16.38
N LEU A 39 -16.55 34.47 15.45
CA LEU A 39 -16.51 33.96 14.07
C LEU A 39 -15.32 34.51 13.27
N LEU A 40 -14.93 35.77 13.49
CA LEU A 40 -13.73 36.35 12.85
C LEU A 40 -12.44 35.75 13.44
N ALA A 41 -12.39 35.48 14.74
CA ALA A 41 -11.25 34.83 15.38
C ALA A 41 -11.02 33.40 14.88
N ILE A 42 -12.09 32.66 14.55
CA ILE A 42 -11.99 31.32 13.94
C ILE A 42 -11.50 31.42 12.48
N SER A 43 -11.74 32.53 11.77
CA SER A 43 -11.26 32.75 10.40
C SER A 43 -9.78 33.18 10.29
N LEU A 44 -9.14 33.54 11.40
CA LEU A 44 -7.75 34.01 11.47
C LEU A 44 -6.76 32.99 12.02
N PHE A 45 -7.22 31.81 12.43
CA PHE A 45 -6.33 30.65 12.51
C PHE A 45 -6.22 30.09 11.10
N PRO A 46 -5.09 30.27 10.37
CA PRO A 46 -4.77 29.25 9.42
C PRO A 46 -4.70 27.98 10.26
N ALA A 47 -5.66 27.08 10.07
CA ALA A 47 -5.36 25.69 10.34
C ALA A 47 -4.05 25.48 9.57
N LEU A 48 -2.94 25.31 10.28
CA LEU A 48 -1.76 24.67 9.73
C LEU A 48 -2.23 23.25 9.40
N ALA A 49 -2.98 23.11 8.31
CA ALA A 49 -3.04 21.90 7.56
C ALA A 49 -1.60 21.75 7.08
N ALA A 50 -0.79 21.07 7.89
CA ALA A 50 0.45 20.51 7.41
C ALA A 50 0.08 19.81 6.10
N ALA A 51 0.69 20.24 4.99
CA ALA A 51 0.42 19.64 3.70
C ALA A 51 0.67 18.14 3.85
N GLN A 52 -0.40 17.34 3.76
CA GLN A 52 -0.29 15.89 3.84
C GLN A 52 0.51 15.43 2.63
N GLN A 53 1.57 14.65 2.84
CA GLN A 53 2.37 14.12 1.75
C GLN A 53 1.49 13.31 0.79
N ASP A 54 1.74 13.49 -0.51
CA ASP A 54 1.02 12.85 -1.59
C ASP A 54 1.65 11.46 -1.88
N PRO A 55 0.90 10.36 -1.72
CA PRO A 55 1.39 8.97 -1.87
C PRO A 55 1.79 8.59 -3.30
N VAL A 56 1.54 9.48 -4.27
CA VAL A 56 1.95 9.32 -5.67
C VAL A 56 3.15 10.22 -5.97
N LYS A 57 3.15 11.49 -5.53
CA LYS A 57 4.22 12.45 -5.85
C LYS A 57 5.41 12.37 -4.90
N ASP A 58 5.15 12.15 -3.61
CA ASP A 58 6.16 12.17 -2.56
C ASP A 58 6.58 10.75 -2.15
N PHE A 59 6.11 9.73 -2.89
CA PHE A 59 6.41 8.32 -2.61
C PHE A 59 7.92 8.06 -2.51
N CYS A 60 8.34 7.18 -1.60
CA CYS A 60 9.69 6.64 -1.64
C CYS A 60 9.75 5.12 -1.46
N ARG A 61 9.11 4.59 -0.41
CA ARG A 61 9.03 3.14 -0.16
C ARG A 61 7.71 2.79 0.50
N ARG A 62 7.25 1.55 0.31
CA ARG A 62 6.11 0.99 1.04
C ARG A 62 6.37 -0.46 1.42
N PHE A 63 5.89 -0.91 2.58
CA PHE A 63 6.09 -2.29 3.03
C PHE A 63 5.10 -2.68 4.12
N GLY A 64 4.87 -3.99 4.27
CA GLY A 64 3.85 -4.54 5.16
C GLY A 64 2.42 -4.20 4.73
N HIS A 65 2.24 -3.69 3.51
CA HIS A 65 0.95 -3.36 2.93
C HIS A 65 0.25 -4.63 2.44
N GLN A 66 -1.06 -4.53 2.23
CA GLN A 66 -1.87 -5.59 1.67
C GLN A 66 -2.28 -5.22 0.23
N THR A 67 -2.39 -6.23 -0.63
CA THR A 67 -2.80 -6.07 -2.02
C THR A 67 -3.91 -7.04 -2.40
N ALA A 68 -4.72 -6.63 -3.37
CA ALA A 68 -5.71 -7.48 -4.02
C ALA A 68 -5.91 -7.04 -5.46
N VAL A 69 -5.98 -7.99 -6.38
CA VAL A 69 -6.39 -7.74 -7.77
C VAL A 69 -7.89 -7.99 -7.89
N VAL A 70 -8.63 -7.00 -8.38
CA VAL A 70 -10.03 -7.18 -8.78
C VAL A 70 -10.19 -6.60 -10.18
N ASP A 71 -10.59 -7.45 -11.12
CA ASP A 71 -10.60 -7.14 -12.56
C ASP A 71 -9.23 -6.62 -13.00
N ASN A 72 -9.18 -5.47 -13.69
CA ASN A 72 -7.95 -4.85 -14.18
C ASN A 72 -7.38 -3.81 -13.19
N LYS A 73 -7.63 -3.96 -11.88
CA LYS A 73 -7.10 -3.05 -10.86
C LYS A 73 -6.40 -3.80 -9.75
N LEU A 74 -5.17 -3.40 -9.45
CA LEU A 74 -4.42 -3.83 -8.27
C LEU A 74 -4.60 -2.79 -7.16
N TYR A 75 -5.31 -3.14 -6.11
CA TYR A 75 -5.50 -2.29 -4.94
C TYR A 75 -4.35 -2.48 -3.96
N ILE A 76 -3.88 -1.39 -3.36
CA ILE A 76 -2.82 -1.37 -2.35
C ILE A 76 -3.34 -0.61 -1.13
N TYR A 77 -3.31 -1.27 0.03
CA TYR A 77 -3.84 -0.72 1.27
C TYR A 77 -2.86 -0.89 2.42
N GLY A 78 -2.88 0.04 3.37
CA GLY A 78 -2.21 -0.10 4.64
C GLY A 78 -0.69 -0.23 4.55
N GLY A 79 -0.11 -0.87 5.57
CA GLY A 79 1.33 -0.98 5.75
C GLY A 79 1.98 0.33 6.20
N LEU A 80 3.27 0.43 5.89
CA LEU A 80 4.11 1.57 6.18
C LEU A 80 4.58 2.23 4.90
N ILE A 81 4.82 3.54 4.97
CA ILE A 81 5.31 4.36 3.86
C ILE A 81 6.49 5.23 4.33
N ASN A 82 7.48 5.40 3.46
CA ASN A 82 8.51 6.44 3.57
C ASN A 82 8.29 7.48 2.48
N TRP A 83 8.66 8.73 2.78
CA TRP A 83 8.51 9.87 1.90
C TRP A 83 9.85 10.28 1.29
N ASN A 84 9.81 10.77 0.05
CA ASN A 84 10.99 11.25 -0.67
C ASN A 84 11.28 12.72 -0.29
N PRO A 85 12.54 13.11 -0.04
CA PRO A 85 13.70 12.25 0.15
C PRO A 85 13.78 11.67 1.56
N ILE A 86 14.24 10.41 1.66
CA ILE A 86 14.45 9.71 2.95
C ILE A 86 15.35 10.53 3.89
N SER A 87 16.31 11.28 3.36
CA SER A 87 17.18 12.16 4.16
C SER A 87 16.41 13.21 4.98
N SER A 88 15.28 13.69 4.46
CA SER A 88 14.40 14.65 5.14
C SER A 88 13.27 13.96 5.91
N PHE A 89 12.86 12.77 5.49
CA PHE A 89 11.77 11.98 6.08
C PHE A 89 12.21 10.55 6.43
N PRO A 90 13.13 10.36 7.40
CA PRO A 90 13.74 9.04 7.66
C PRO A 90 12.84 8.07 8.41
N ASN A 91 11.70 8.54 8.92
CA ASN A 91 10.79 7.71 9.69
C ASN A 91 9.92 6.84 8.78
N ASN A 92 9.55 5.67 9.29
CA ASN A 92 8.43 4.91 8.74
C ASN A 92 7.13 5.57 9.21
N TYR A 93 6.17 5.79 8.32
CA TYR A 93 4.85 6.34 8.66
C TYR A 93 3.78 5.30 8.40
N THR A 94 2.69 5.32 9.18
CA THR A 94 1.52 4.50 8.86
C THR A 94 0.92 4.98 7.54
N ASN A 95 0.79 4.08 6.57
CA ASN A 95 0.16 4.42 5.30
C ASN A 95 -1.36 4.36 5.46
N THR A 96 -1.97 5.54 5.46
CA THR A 96 -3.42 5.70 5.62
C THR A 96 -4.17 5.72 4.29
N TRP A 97 -3.49 5.58 3.15
CA TRP A 97 -4.11 5.67 1.84
C TRP A 97 -4.64 4.33 1.35
N LEU A 98 -5.79 4.38 0.65
CA LEU A 98 -6.20 3.31 -0.26
C LEU A 98 -5.84 3.74 -1.68
N LEU A 99 -5.00 2.94 -2.32
CA LEU A 99 -4.43 3.24 -3.63
C LEU A 99 -4.83 2.15 -4.61
N TYR A 100 -4.76 2.44 -5.90
CA TYR A 100 -4.84 1.39 -6.92
C TYR A 100 -3.96 1.68 -8.12
N GLN A 101 -3.55 0.61 -8.79
CA GLN A 101 -2.93 0.65 -10.11
C GLN A 101 -3.90 0.13 -11.17
N ASP A 102 -3.98 0.86 -12.29
CA ASP A 102 -4.72 0.42 -13.46
C ASP A 102 -3.85 -0.51 -14.30
N LEU A 103 -4.25 -1.78 -14.38
CA LEU A 103 -3.52 -2.85 -15.09
C LEU A 103 -3.89 -2.91 -16.58
N SER A 104 -4.84 -2.11 -17.04
CA SER A 104 -5.22 -2.09 -18.46
C SER A 104 -4.29 -1.22 -19.33
N THR A 105 -3.48 -0.37 -18.70
CA THR A 105 -2.58 0.57 -19.37
C THR A 105 -1.24 0.67 -18.65
N THR A 106 -0.24 1.26 -19.31
CA THR A 106 1.04 1.61 -18.70
C THR A 106 1.20 3.12 -18.61
N SER A 107 1.93 3.55 -17.59
CA SER A 107 2.42 4.93 -17.47
C SER A 107 3.67 5.13 -18.33
N LYS A 108 4.31 6.30 -18.21
CA LYS A 108 5.56 6.63 -18.93
C LYS A 108 6.75 5.76 -18.52
N SER A 109 6.70 5.13 -17.36
CA SER A 109 7.75 4.23 -16.86
C SER A 109 7.51 2.77 -17.27
N ASP A 110 6.56 2.52 -18.19
CA ASP A 110 6.13 1.19 -18.62
C ASP A 110 5.62 0.28 -17.49
N MET A 111 5.23 0.89 -16.36
CA MET A 111 4.55 0.24 -15.23
C MET A 111 3.12 0.78 -15.08
N PRO A 112 2.20 -0.01 -14.49
CA PRO A 112 0.84 0.43 -14.18
C PRO A 112 0.79 1.77 -13.41
N GLN A 113 -0.06 2.69 -13.88
CA GLN A 113 -0.21 4.01 -13.25
C GLN A 113 -0.85 3.88 -11.86
N LEU A 114 -0.22 4.45 -10.84
CA LEU A 114 -0.76 4.54 -9.48
C LEU A 114 -1.72 5.74 -9.33
N TYR A 115 -2.84 5.52 -8.63
CA TYR A 115 -3.83 6.53 -8.29
C TYR A 115 -4.15 6.52 -6.79
N ALA A 116 -4.47 7.71 -6.26
CA ALA A 116 -4.78 7.95 -4.83
C ALA A 116 -6.11 8.69 -4.62
N ASN A 117 -7.08 8.47 -5.50
CA ASN A 117 -8.39 9.14 -5.51
C ASN A 117 -9.54 8.25 -4.97
N LEU A 118 -9.21 7.15 -4.27
CA LEU A 118 -10.21 6.29 -3.63
C LEU A 118 -10.56 6.82 -2.24
N SER A 119 -11.82 6.66 -1.84
CA SER A 119 -12.29 7.08 -0.54
C SER A 119 -11.84 6.10 0.54
N LYS A 120 -11.49 6.65 1.70
CA LYS A 120 -11.23 5.87 2.91
C LYS A 120 -11.69 6.69 4.12
N ASN A 121 -12.63 6.12 4.87
CA ASN A 121 -13.06 6.71 6.13
C ASN A 121 -11.99 6.50 7.22
N GLY A 122 -11.87 7.44 8.16
CA GLY A 122 -11.00 7.32 9.33
C GLY A 122 -11.37 6.17 10.26
N SER A 123 -12.61 5.65 10.18
CA SER A 123 -13.03 4.47 10.94
C SER A 123 -12.38 3.17 10.49
N VAL A 124 -11.85 3.11 9.26
CA VAL A 124 -11.20 1.91 8.72
C VAL A 124 -9.73 1.90 9.17
N PRO A 125 -9.28 0.86 9.90
CA PRO A 125 -7.96 0.86 10.50
C PRO A 125 -6.87 0.68 9.45
N SER A 126 -5.80 1.46 9.57
CA SER A 126 -4.61 1.33 8.70
C SER A 126 -3.61 0.39 9.37
N THR A 127 -3.56 -0.87 8.91
CA THR A 127 -2.78 -1.94 9.55
C THR A 127 -1.66 -2.44 8.64
N ALA A 128 -0.63 -3.03 9.22
CA ALA A 128 0.42 -3.74 8.51
C ALA A 128 0.26 -5.27 8.66
N GLY A 129 0.71 -6.04 7.66
CA GLY A 129 0.73 -7.51 7.72
C GLY A 129 -0.66 -8.17 7.76
N GLY A 130 -1.70 -7.51 7.28
CA GLY A 130 -3.03 -8.14 7.11
C GLY A 130 -3.15 -8.86 5.76
N ALA A 131 -4.39 -9.10 5.32
CA ALA A 131 -4.71 -9.49 3.94
C ALA A 131 -5.86 -8.63 3.37
N LEU A 132 -5.85 -8.43 2.05
CA LEU A 132 -7.04 -8.07 1.30
C LEU A 132 -7.54 -9.30 0.57
N TRP A 133 -8.80 -9.67 0.78
CA TRP A 133 -9.43 -10.79 0.09
C TRP A 133 -10.30 -10.28 -1.05
N ALA A 134 -9.92 -10.58 -2.28
CA ALA A 134 -10.64 -10.18 -3.47
C ALA A 134 -11.98 -10.93 -3.59
N ASP A 135 -13.03 -10.22 -4.00
CA ASP A 135 -14.30 -10.76 -4.45
C ASP A 135 -14.66 -10.10 -5.79
N SER A 136 -14.12 -10.66 -6.87
CA SER A 136 -14.34 -10.15 -8.22
C SER A 136 -15.79 -10.31 -8.69
N VAL A 137 -16.55 -11.22 -8.09
CA VAL A 137 -17.95 -11.47 -8.42
C VAL A 137 -18.82 -10.34 -7.87
N ASN A 138 -18.64 -9.94 -6.62
CA ASN A 138 -19.39 -8.83 -6.01
C ASN A 138 -18.73 -7.45 -6.19
N LYS A 139 -17.59 -7.37 -6.89
CA LYS A 139 -16.76 -6.16 -7.05
C LYS A 139 -16.41 -5.54 -5.70
N ARG A 140 -15.84 -6.36 -4.83
CA ARG A 140 -15.43 -5.98 -3.47
C ARG A 140 -14.08 -6.58 -3.12
N PHE A 141 -13.48 -6.07 -2.05
CA PHE A 141 -12.46 -6.81 -1.32
C PHE A 141 -12.61 -6.60 0.19
N TYR A 142 -12.12 -7.53 1.00
CA TYR A 142 -12.28 -7.51 2.45
C TYR A 142 -10.94 -7.33 3.14
N LEU A 143 -10.87 -6.47 4.15
CA LEU A 143 -9.70 -6.28 5.00
C LEU A 143 -9.75 -7.25 6.18
N PHE A 144 -8.75 -8.13 6.25
CA PHE A 144 -8.58 -9.05 7.38
C PHE A 144 -7.26 -8.83 8.11
N GLY A 145 -7.31 -8.89 9.44
CA GLY A 145 -6.11 -8.95 10.26
C GLY A 145 -5.24 -7.68 10.25
N GLY A 146 -3.97 -7.91 10.54
CA GLY A 146 -2.91 -6.90 10.60
C GLY A 146 -2.71 -6.27 11.98
N GLU A 147 -1.60 -5.59 12.14
CA GLU A 147 -1.20 -4.92 13.37
C GLU A 147 -1.20 -3.40 13.21
N HIS A 148 -1.46 -2.70 14.32
CA HIS A 148 -1.35 -1.26 14.41
C HIS A 148 0.06 -0.86 14.83
N ARG A 149 0.54 0.29 14.37
CA ARG A 149 1.86 0.78 14.75
C ARG A 149 1.83 1.82 15.85
N SER A 150 1.00 2.84 15.70
CA SER A 150 0.95 3.99 16.59
C SER A 150 -0.35 4.09 17.37
N GLU A 151 -1.40 3.44 16.87
CA GLU A 151 -2.73 3.43 17.49
C GLU A 151 -2.93 2.14 18.29
N PRO A 152 -3.67 2.16 19.40
CA PRO A 152 -4.06 0.94 20.09
C PRO A 152 -4.87 0.02 19.16
N PRO A 153 -4.70 -1.31 19.25
CA PRO A 153 -5.55 -2.23 18.50
C PRO A 153 -7.01 -2.11 18.95
N MET A 154 -7.90 -2.20 17.98
CA MET A 154 -9.35 -2.26 18.19
C MET A 154 -9.84 -3.71 18.06
N PRO A 155 -11.00 -4.06 18.67
CA PRO A 155 -11.64 -5.35 18.44
C PRO A 155 -11.84 -5.64 16.95
N PHE A 156 -11.74 -6.92 16.57
CA PHE A 156 -11.85 -7.31 15.18
C PHE A 156 -13.24 -6.97 14.62
N ASN A 157 -13.23 -6.32 13.45
CA ASN A 157 -14.39 -5.97 12.66
C ASN A 157 -14.03 -6.21 11.20
N LEU A 158 -14.89 -6.91 10.46
CA LEU A 158 -14.67 -7.12 9.04
C LEU A 158 -15.09 -5.86 8.28
N TYR A 159 -14.16 -5.32 7.50
CA TYR A 159 -14.44 -4.23 6.57
C TYR A 159 -14.38 -4.73 5.14
N GLY A 160 -15.37 -4.36 4.33
CA GLY A 160 -15.38 -4.62 2.90
C GLY A 160 -15.36 -3.30 2.12
N TYR A 161 -14.49 -3.19 1.12
CA TYR A 161 -14.50 -2.05 0.21
C TYR A 161 -15.40 -2.35 -0.99
N ASP A 162 -16.39 -1.49 -1.19
CA ASP A 162 -17.27 -1.47 -2.34
C ASP A 162 -16.63 -0.70 -3.48
N ILE A 163 -16.11 -1.43 -4.47
CA ILE A 163 -15.40 -0.85 -5.61
C ILE A 163 -16.34 0.00 -6.47
N ILE A 164 -17.59 -0.44 -6.65
CA ILE A 164 -18.58 0.24 -7.49
C ILE A 164 -18.94 1.59 -6.89
N ASN A 165 -19.21 1.60 -5.58
CA ASN A 165 -19.67 2.79 -4.88
C ASN A 165 -18.53 3.63 -4.28
N ASN A 166 -17.27 3.21 -4.43
CA ASN A 166 -16.09 3.87 -3.86
C ASN A 166 -16.29 4.16 -2.36
N GLN A 167 -16.60 3.14 -1.56
CA GLN A 167 -16.84 3.30 -0.11
C GLN A 167 -16.49 2.04 0.69
N TRP A 168 -16.27 2.20 1.98
CA TRP A 168 -16.06 1.09 2.92
C TRP A 168 -17.32 0.78 3.71
N ASP A 169 -17.69 -0.49 3.72
CA ASP A 169 -18.78 -1.04 4.51
C ASP A 169 -18.22 -1.83 5.71
N SER A 170 -18.92 -1.78 6.85
CA SER A 170 -18.63 -2.64 7.99
C SER A 170 -19.60 -3.83 8.01
N PHE A 171 -19.04 -5.04 8.10
CA PHE A 171 -19.77 -6.29 8.21
C PHE A 171 -19.93 -6.76 9.66
N GLY A 172 -19.35 -6.02 10.61
CA GLY A 172 -19.37 -6.32 12.03
C GLY A 172 -18.34 -7.38 12.45
N PRO A 173 -18.35 -7.76 13.73
CA PRO A 173 -17.59 -8.89 14.21
C PRO A 173 -18.15 -10.21 13.63
N PRO A 174 -17.33 -11.29 13.60
CA PRO A 174 -17.78 -12.63 13.24
C PRO A 174 -19.01 -13.07 14.04
N ARG A 175 -20.06 -13.50 13.34
CA ARG A 175 -21.33 -13.94 13.95
C ARG A 175 -21.42 -15.45 14.15
N THR A 176 -20.65 -16.22 13.37
CA THR A 176 -20.57 -17.68 13.42
C THR A 176 -19.12 -18.10 13.65
N GLY A 177 -18.88 -19.32 14.12
CA GLY A 177 -17.50 -19.87 14.22
C GLY A 177 -16.67 -19.40 15.43
N GLY A 178 -17.24 -18.56 16.31
CA GLY A 178 -16.61 -18.14 17.58
C GLY A 178 -15.91 -16.78 17.50
N THR A 179 -15.07 -16.49 18.50
CA THR A 179 -14.27 -15.26 18.57
C THR A 179 -13.00 -15.43 17.74
N PHE A 180 -12.78 -14.54 16.77
CA PHE A 180 -11.56 -14.51 15.97
C PHE A 180 -10.67 -13.36 16.42
N SER A 181 -9.41 -13.69 16.68
CA SER A 181 -8.39 -12.69 16.99
C SER A 181 -7.81 -12.12 15.70
N LYS A 182 -7.45 -10.84 15.74
CA LYS A 182 -6.74 -10.17 14.66
C LYS A 182 -5.29 -10.67 14.66
N VAL A 183 -4.93 -11.44 13.65
CA VAL A 183 -3.55 -11.90 13.43
C VAL A 183 -2.83 -11.00 12.43
N SER A 184 -1.53 -10.80 12.61
CA SER A 184 -0.67 -10.09 11.65
C SER A 184 0.40 -11.02 11.07
N TYR A 185 0.84 -10.74 9.85
CA TYR A 185 1.80 -11.52 9.08
C TYR A 185 1.52 -13.04 9.11
N GLY A 186 0.27 -13.46 9.00
CA GLY A 186 -0.04 -14.82 8.56
C GLY A 186 -0.19 -14.88 7.04
N ALA A 187 -0.59 -16.05 6.54
CA ALA A 187 -0.65 -16.31 5.11
C ALA A 187 -2.11 -16.32 4.64
N GLY A 188 -2.49 -15.30 3.87
CA GLY A 188 -3.86 -15.10 3.39
C GLY A 188 -4.04 -15.34 1.90
N VAL A 189 -5.16 -15.94 1.49
CA VAL A 189 -5.55 -16.11 0.08
C VAL A 189 -7.07 -16.01 -0.08
N SER A 190 -7.53 -15.43 -1.19
CA SER A 190 -8.95 -15.44 -1.58
C SER A 190 -9.17 -16.30 -2.82
N VAL A 191 -10.28 -17.04 -2.83
CA VAL A 191 -10.78 -17.84 -3.94
C VAL A 191 -12.15 -17.27 -4.32
N ASP A 192 -12.13 -16.21 -5.11
CA ASP A 192 -13.30 -15.42 -5.52
C ASP A 192 -14.36 -16.25 -6.25
N THR A 193 -13.95 -17.21 -7.08
CA THR A 193 -14.83 -18.16 -7.78
C THR A 193 -15.65 -19.02 -6.82
N ARG A 194 -15.13 -19.29 -5.62
CA ARG A 194 -15.82 -20.03 -4.55
C ARG A 194 -16.48 -19.11 -3.52
N GLY A 195 -16.19 -17.82 -3.54
CA GLY A 195 -16.61 -16.89 -2.49
C GLY A 195 -16.00 -17.22 -1.14
N GLU A 196 -14.78 -17.76 -1.13
CA GLU A 196 -14.08 -18.23 0.06
C GLU A 196 -12.78 -17.47 0.23
N ALA A 197 -12.39 -17.20 1.47
CA ALA A 197 -11.07 -16.69 1.81
C ALA A 197 -10.49 -17.44 2.99
N TYR A 198 -9.17 -17.54 3.00
CA TYR A 198 -8.41 -18.35 3.93
C TYR A 198 -7.28 -17.53 4.54
N TYR A 199 -6.96 -17.80 5.80
CA TYR A 199 -5.82 -17.19 6.48
C TYR A 199 -5.22 -18.16 7.48
N TYR A 200 -3.98 -18.56 7.23
CA TYR A 200 -3.28 -19.54 8.04
C TYR A 200 -2.21 -18.87 8.92
N GLY A 201 -2.22 -19.22 10.20
CA GLY A 201 -1.23 -18.72 11.15
C GLY A 201 -1.29 -17.21 11.38
N GLY A 202 -0.15 -16.64 11.76
CA GLY A 202 0.05 -15.23 12.04
C GLY A 202 0.21 -14.92 13.52
N TRP A 203 0.67 -13.70 13.81
CA TRP A 203 1.03 -13.20 15.13
C TRP A 203 -0.15 -12.56 15.87
N LEU A 204 -0.28 -12.93 17.13
CA LEU A 204 -1.03 -12.21 18.15
C LEU A 204 -0.04 -11.40 18.98
N SER A 205 -0.31 -10.11 19.17
CA SER A 205 0.57 -9.22 19.94
C SER A 205 -0.22 -8.05 20.53
N ASN A 206 0.46 -7.21 21.31
CA ASN A 206 -0.10 -5.94 21.79
C ASN A 206 -0.43 -4.93 20.67
N ALA A 207 0.03 -5.19 19.45
CA ALA A 207 -0.25 -4.37 18.27
C ALA A 207 -1.49 -4.86 17.50
N SER A 208 -1.94 -6.10 17.72
CA SER A 208 -3.11 -6.68 17.04
C SER A 208 -4.27 -7.02 17.97
N VAL A 209 -4.01 -7.33 19.24
CA VAL A 209 -5.00 -7.77 20.22
C VAL A 209 -5.16 -6.75 21.35
N PRO A 210 -6.36 -6.19 21.57
CA PRO A 210 -6.62 -5.33 22.73
C PRO A 210 -6.38 -6.05 24.06
N GLY A 211 -5.70 -5.38 25.00
CA GLY A 211 -5.48 -5.94 26.34
C GLY A 211 -4.44 -7.06 26.43
N TRP A 212 -3.61 -7.28 25.40
CA TRP A 212 -2.54 -8.30 25.39
C TRP A 212 -1.56 -8.19 26.57
N GLY A 213 -1.33 -6.98 27.06
CA GLY A 213 -0.33 -6.70 28.10
C GLY A 213 1.09 -6.68 27.53
N THR A 214 2.06 -7.12 28.33
CA THR A 214 3.51 -7.03 28.03
C THR A 214 4.12 -8.36 27.58
N GLY A 215 3.30 -9.39 27.33
CA GLY A 215 3.78 -10.69 26.86
C GLY A 215 4.38 -10.60 25.44
N PRO A 216 5.30 -11.50 25.07
CA PRO A 216 5.83 -11.56 23.71
C PRO A 216 4.73 -11.88 22.69
N PRO A 217 4.90 -11.55 21.41
CA PRO A 217 4.01 -12.03 20.36
C PRO A 217 3.95 -13.56 20.32
N VAL A 218 2.78 -14.12 20.00
CA VAL A 218 2.55 -15.56 19.89
C VAL A 218 1.88 -15.88 18.57
N ALA A 219 2.44 -16.81 17.80
CA ALA A 219 1.83 -17.21 16.53
C ALA A 219 0.65 -18.18 16.73
N THR A 220 -0.19 -18.37 15.72
CA THR A 220 -1.35 -19.27 15.78
C THR A 220 -1.12 -20.56 14.99
N THR A 221 -1.88 -21.61 15.32
CA THR A 221 -1.86 -22.91 14.63
C THR A 221 -3.00 -23.07 13.62
N GLY A 222 -4.05 -22.27 13.73
CA GLY A 222 -5.30 -22.45 12.99
C GLY A 222 -5.30 -21.85 11.58
N LEU A 223 -6.24 -22.36 10.78
CA LEU A 223 -6.67 -21.83 9.48
C LEU A 223 -8.04 -21.19 9.65
N VAL A 224 -8.14 -19.89 9.43
CA VAL A 224 -9.41 -19.17 9.36
C VAL A 224 -9.99 -19.31 7.95
N LYS A 225 -11.27 -19.65 7.85
CA LYS A 225 -12.05 -19.60 6.61
C LYS A 225 -13.17 -18.57 6.75
N TYR A 226 -13.29 -17.70 5.76
CA TYR A 226 -14.40 -16.77 5.58
C TYR A 226 -15.19 -17.11 4.31
N THR A 227 -16.51 -17.21 4.43
CA THR A 227 -17.42 -17.41 3.29
C THR A 227 -18.15 -16.11 3.01
N MET A 228 -17.83 -15.47 1.88
CA MET A 228 -18.19 -14.09 1.55
C MET A 228 -19.70 -13.89 1.43
N ASP A 229 -20.39 -14.75 0.67
CA ASP A 229 -21.83 -14.59 0.40
C ASP A 229 -22.69 -14.81 1.63
N GLN A 230 -22.24 -15.68 2.54
CA GLN A 230 -22.95 -16.00 3.77
C GLN A 230 -22.53 -15.12 4.95
N ASN A 231 -21.48 -14.33 4.78
CA ASN A 231 -20.80 -13.62 5.86
C ASN A 231 -20.54 -14.54 7.08
N SER A 232 -20.04 -15.75 6.80
CA SER A 232 -19.86 -16.80 7.81
C SER A 232 -18.38 -17.17 7.97
N TRP A 233 -18.02 -17.57 9.18
CA TRP A 233 -16.66 -17.90 9.56
C TRP A 233 -16.54 -19.32 10.09
N ALA A 234 -15.39 -19.94 9.85
CA ALA A 234 -14.98 -21.20 10.43
C ALA A 234 -13.52 -21.13 10.88
N ASN A 235 -13.22 -21.81 11.99
CA ASN A 235 -11.86 -22.05 12.44
C ASN A 235 -11.53 -23.52 12.20
N ILE A 236 -10.53 -23.76 11.38
CA ILE A 236 -10.09 -25.08 10.94
C ILE A 236 -8.74 -25.33 11.61
N THR A 237 -8.53 -26.54 12.10
CA THR A 237 -7.23 -26.92 12.66
C THR A 237 -6.15 -26.87 11.58
N GLY A 238 -4.94 -26.44 11.96
CA GLY A 238 -3.79 -26.50 11.07
C GLY A 238 -3.33 -27.94 10.78
N PRO A 239 -2.26 -28.10 10.00
CA PRO A 239 -1.66 -29.40 9.71
C PRO A 239 -1.09 -30.10 10.95
N ASP A 240 -0.73 -29.35 11.99
CA ASP A 240 -0.17 -29.83 13.25
C ASP A 240 -0.31 -28.78 14.36
N ASP A 241 0.25 -29.06 15.54
CA ASP A 241 0.24 -28.17 16.72
C ASP A 241 1.32 -27.06 16.70
N THR A 242 2.06 -26.92 15.59
CA THR A 242 3.11 -25.90 15.46
C THR A 242 2.50 -24.56 15.08
N ARG A 243 2.78 -23.54 15.89
CA ARG A 243 2.39 -22.15 15.63
C ARG A 243 3.25 -21.58 14.51
N ARG A 244 2.64 -20.97 13.50
CA ARG A 244 3.34 -20.46 12.32
C ARG A 244 2.95 -19.04 11.98
N ALA A 245 3.90 -18.30 11.41
CA ALA A 245 3.68 -16.98 10.86
C ALA A 245 4.65 -16.70 9.71
N GLU A 246 4.37 -15.66 8.95
CA GLU A 246 5.24 -15.02 7.96
C GLU A 246 5.63 -15.89 6.75
N GLY A 247 4.91 -17.00 6.55
CA GLY A 247 4.94 -17.80 5.32
C GLY A 247 3.91 -17.33 4.29
N SER A 248 3.67 -18.15 3.28
CA SER A 248 2.74 -17.84 2.18
C SER A 248 1.78 -18.99 1.89
N LEU A 249 0.57 -18.68 1.45
CA LEU A 249 -0.54 -19.61 1.21
C LEU A 249 -1.13 -19.30 -0.16
N HIS A 250 -1.29 -20.32 -1.01
CA HIS A 250 -1.77 -20.17 -2.37
C HIS A 250 -2.85 -21.18 -2.69
N TYR A 251 -3.83 -20.79 -3.49
CA TYR A 251 -4.85 -21.71 -4.01
C TYR A 251 -4.46 -22.20 -5.39
N ILE A 252 -4.58 -23.51 -5.64
CA ILE A 252 -4.52 -24.09 -6.98
C ILE A 252 -5.79 -24.90 -7.26
N PRO A 253 -6.33 -24.85 -8.49
CA PRO A 253 -7.53 -25.61 -8.86
C PRO A 253 -7.22 -27.10 -9.16
N ALA A 254 -6.36 -27.72 -8.35
CA ALA A 254 -6.09 -29.14 -8.34
C ALA A 254 -6.89 -29.82 -7.21
N GLY A 255 -7.49 -30.98 -7.47
CA GLY A 255 -8.50 -31.58 -6.59
C GLY A 255 -9.91 -31.07 -6.92
N ASP A 256 -10.96 -31.78 -6.51
CA ASP A 256 -12.35 -31.46 -6.87
C ASP A 256 -12.81 -30.07 -6.42
N GLY A 257 -12.36 -29.62 -5.24
CA GLY A 257 -12.59 -28.27 -4.71
C GLY A 257 -11.43 -27.30 -4.91
N GLY A 258 -10.31 -27.78 -5.46
CA GLY A 258 -9.01 -27.14 -5.35
C GLY A 258 -8.30 -27.45 -4.02
N MET A 259 -7.06 -27.01 -3.89
CA MET A 259 -6.25 -27.18 -2.68
C MET A 259 -5.48 -25.90 -2.35
N LEU A 260 -5.17 -25.73 -1.06
CA LEU A 260 -4.27 -24.69 -0.59
C LEU A 260 -2.87 -25.24 -0.41
N VAL A 261 -1.85 -24.46 -0.76
CA VAL A 261 -0.44 -24.81 -0.66
C VAL A 261 0.26 -23.78 0.22
N TYR A 262 0.84 -24.22 1.33
CA TYR A 262 1.56 -23.38 2.29
C TYR A 262 3.04 -23.78 2.41
N PHE A 263 3.92 -22.78 2.50
CA PHE A 263 5.34 -22.99 2.79
C PHE A 263 6.00 -21.73 3.40
N GLY A 264 7.18 -21.94 3.98
CA GLY A 264 8.05 -20.90 4.50
C GLY A 264 7.55 -20.20 5.75
N GLY A 265 8.25 -19.12 6.12
CA GLY A 265 7.99 -18.36 7.34
C GLY A 265 8.76 -18.87 8.54
N VAL A 266 8.17 -18.68 9.72
CA VAL A 266 8.73 -19.05 11.01
C VAL A 266 7.77 -19.93 11.81
N GLN A 267 8.36 -20.72 12.70
CA GLN A 267 7.67 -21.49 13.72
C GLN A 267 7.89 -20.83 15.09
N ASP A 268 6.86 -20.86 15.93
CA ASP A 268 6.88 -20.39 17.33
C ASP A 268 6.63 -21.57 18.29
N PRO A 269 7.62 -22.46 18.47
CA PRO A 269 7.45 -23.69 19.24
C PRO A 269 7.11 -23.40 20.72
N TYR A 270 7.67 -22.34 21.29
CA TYR A 270 7.64 -22.08 22.73
C TYR A 270 6.73 -20.93 23.17
N ALA A 271 6.21 -20.11 22.24
CA ALA A 271 5.38 -18.94 22.58
C ALA A 271 6.05 -17.98 23.57
N ASN A 272 7.39 -17.86 23.51
CA ASN A 272 8.20 -17.06 24.42
C ASN A 272 9.02 -15.96 23.71
N GLY A 273 8.72 -15.71 22.43
CA GLY A 273 9.44 -14.76 21.59
C GLY A 273 10.63 -15.36 20.81
N THR A 274 10.98 -16.62 21.04
CA THR A 274 11.97 -17.35 20.24
C THR A 274 11.30 -18.07 19.06
N THR A 275 11.78 -17.82 17.84
CA THR A 275 11.27 -18.45 16.63
C THR A 275 12.34 -19.25 15.90
N THR A 276 11.93 -20.31 15.19
CA THR A 276 12.79 -21.06 14.27
C THR A 276 12.29 -20.91 12.83
N GLY A 277 13.13 -21.19 11.85
CA GLY A 277 12.71 -21.17 10.45
C GLY A 277 11.79 -22.33 10.11
N GLN A 278 10.78 -22.10 9.27
CA GLN A 278 10.03 -23.18 8.65
C GLN A 278 10.84 -23.71 7.44
N PRO A 279 11.17 -25.01 7.39
CA PRO A 279 11.87 -25.59 6.25
C PRO A 279 11.13 -25.35 4.93
N MET A 280 11.84 -24.83 3.92
CA MET A 280 11.28 -24.54 2.59
C MET A 280 11.04 -25.79 1.74
N ASP A 281 11.61 -26.94 2.14
CA ASP A 281 11.33 -28.23 1.52
C ASP A 281 10.03 -28.86 2.04
N GLN A 282 9.42 -28.33 3.10
CA GLN A 282 8.19 -28.88 3.67
C GLN A 282 6.98 -28.11 3.15
N ILE A 283 6.24 -28.71 2.22
CA ILE A 283 5.07 -28.11 1.60
C ILE A 283 3.82 -28.69 2.23
N PHE A 284 2.98 -27.83 2.83
CA PHE A 284 1.71 -28.24 3.41
C PHE A 284 0.59 -28.05 2.39
N ILE A 285 -0.26 -29.05 2.26
CA ILE A 285 -1.34 -29.08 1.28
C ILE A 285 -2.65 -29.28 2.04
N TYR A 286 -3.62 -28.40 1.82
CA TYR A 286 -4.96 -28.53 2.38
C TYR A 286 -5.95 -28.81 1.25
N ASP A 287 -6.55 -30.00 1.25
CA ASP A 287 -7.67 -30.28 0.34
C ASP A 287 -8.92 -29.55 0.85
N VAL A 288 -9.40 -28.60 0.04
CA VAL A 288 -10.52 -27.73 0.40
C VAL A 288 -11.82 -28.50 0.60
N LEU A 289 -12.00 -29.62 -0.11
CA LEU A 289 -13.26 -30.37 -0.06
C LEU A 289 -13.30 -31.33 1.14
N SER A 290 -12.28 -32.16 1.31
CA SER A 290 -12.24 -33.12 2.43
C SER A 290 -11.83 -32.48 3.77
N GLY A 291 -11.24 -31.28 3.73
CA GLY A 291 -10.75 -30.58 4.90
C GLY A 291 -9.52 -31.23 5.54
N LYS A 292 -8.76 -32.01 4.78
CA LYS A 292 -7.56 -32.72 5.24
C LYS A 292 -6.28 -31.98 4.89
N TRP A 293 -5.31 -32.07 5.79
CA TRP A 293 -3.95 -31.61 5.58
C TRP A 293 -3.03 -32.77 5.18
N TYR A 294 -2.11 -32.47 4.28
CA TYR A 294 -1.03 -33.34 3.84
C TYR A 294 0.29 -32.57 3.90
N THR A 295 1.39 -33.29 3.94
CA THR A 295 2.73 -32.73 3.79
C THR A 295 3.42 -33.45 2.64
N GLN A 296 4.08 -32.68 1.77
CA GLN A 296 4.92 -33.20 0.70
C GLN A 296 6.30 -32.57 0.79
N LYS A 297 7.35 -33.40 0.81
CA LYS A 297 8.73 -32.95 0.68
C LYS A 297 9.05 -32.52 -0.74
N ALA A 298 9.55 -31.31 -0.88
CA ALA A 298 10.03 -30.74 -2.12
C ALA A 298 11.53 -31.02 -2.32
N THR A 299 11.95 -31.04 -3.58
CA THR A 299 13.34 -31.30 -3.99
C THR A 299 13.86 -30.19 -4.91
N GLY A 300 15.02 -30.36 -5.52
CA GLY A 300 15.63 -29.39 -6.43
C GLY A 300 16.47 -28.35 -5.69
N LYS A 301 16.40 -27.09 -6.14
CA LYS A 301 17.14 -25.98 -5.53
C LYS A 301 16.29 -25.35 -4.44
N VAL A 302 16.13 -26.08 -3.34
CA VAL A 302 15.36 -25.63 -2.18
C VAL A 302 15.92 -24.30 -1.67
N PRO A 303 15.11 -23.22 -1.58
CA PRO A 303 15.55 -21.95 -1.01
C PRO A 303 15.94 -22.09 0.47
N GLU A 304 16.81 -21.22 0.94
CA GLU A 304 17.08 -21.06 2.37
C GLU A 304 15.80 -20.68 3.12
N MET A 305 15.71 -21.10 4.39
CA MET A 305 14.60 -20.71 5.26
C MET A 305 14.51 -19.19 5.34
N ARG A 306 13.30 -18.68 5.12
CA ARG A 306 13.04 -17.26 5.00
C ARG A 306 11.60 -16.92 5.35
N ARG A 307 11.37 -15.66 5.65
CA ARG A 307 10.07 -15.12 6.10
C ARG A 307 9.76 -13.81 5.40
N ARG A 308 8.50 -13.37 5.37
CA ARG A 308 8.10 -12.06 4.80
C ARG A 308 8.55 -11.86 3.35
N PHE A 309 8.70 -12.94 2.59
CA PHE A 309 8.79 -12.92 1.14
C PHE A 309 7.38 -12.70 0.55
N CYS A 310 7.29 -12.48 -0.76
CA CYS A 310 6.01 -12.61 -1.45
C CYS A 310 6.05 -13.77 -2.42
N ALA A 311 4.87 -14.32 -2.70
CA ALA A 311 4.68 -15.29 -3.74
C ALA A 311 3.29 -15.16 -4.34
N ASP A 312 3.12 -15.65 -5.56
CA ASP A 312 1.81 -15.86 -6.16
C ASP A 312 1.88 -16.98 -7.20
N VAL A 313 0.73 -17.46 -7.68
CA VAL A 313 0.62 -18.71 -8.43
C VAL A 313 -0.01 -18.55 -9.81
N THR A 314 0.60 -19.22 -10.78
CA THR A 314 0.07 -19.41 -12.13
C THR A 314 0.12 -20.89 -12.52
N TRP A 315 -0.44 -21.24 -13.67
CA TRP A 315 -0.46 -22.62 -14.16
C TRP A 315 -0.53 -22.68 -15.67
N ALA A 316 -0.02 -23.77 -16.23
CA ALA A 316 -0.14 -24.07 -17.66
C ALA A 316 -1.62 -24.09 -18.08
N GLN A 317 -1.92 -23.76 -19.34
CA GLN A 317 -3.30 -23.65 -19.82
C GLN A 317 -4.10 -24.95 -19.65
N ASP A 318 -3.43 -26.09 -19.83
CA ASP A 318 -4.03 -27.42 -19.64
C ASP A 318 -4.02 -27.91 -18.19
N GLN A 319 -3.52 -27.08 -17.25
CA GLN A 319 -3.37 -27.40 -15.82
C GLN A 319 -2.50 -28.65 -15.56
N SER A 320 -1.60 -29.00 -16.47
CA SER A 320 -0.62 -30.08 -16.26
C SER A 320 0.49 -29.70 -15.28
N SER A 321 0.73 -28.40 -15.07
CA SER A 321 1.64 -27.89 -14.05
C SER A 321 1.14 -26.59 -13.42
N TYR A 322 1.35 -26.48 -12.11
CA TYR A 322 1.11 -25.29 -11.30
C TYR A 322 2.45 -24.76 -10.80
N ASN A 323 2.65 -23.44 -10.87
CA ASN A 323 3.93 -22.79 -10.67
C ASN A 323 3.75 -21.63 -9.70
N ILE A 324 4.29 -21.77 -8.48
CA ILE A 324 4.24 -20.74 -7.45
C ILE A 324 5.55 -19.97 -7.49
N TYR A 325 5.50 -18.72 -7.94
CA TYR A 325 6.66 -17.83 -8.04
C TYR A 325 6.84 -17.11 -6.71
N MET A 326 8.03 -17.21 -6.12
CA MET A 326 8.42 -16.59 -4.86
C MET A 326 9.56 -15.62 -5.09
N TYR A 327 9.51 -14.45 -4.46
CA TYR A 327 10.56 -13.45 -4.54
C TYR A 327 10.93 -12.84 -3.17
N GLY A 328 12.23 -12.66 -2.97
CA GLY A 328 12.83 -11.95 -1.85
C GLY A 328 12.63 -12.63 -0.49
N GLY A 329 12.58 -11.82 0.56
CA GLY A 329 12.33 -12.25 1.93
C GLY A 329 13.41 -11.83 2.92
N ALA A 330 13.06 -11.90 4.21
CA ALA A 330 13.97 -11.68 5.32
C ALA A 330 14.56 -13.01 5.80
N ASN A 331 15.75 -12.93 6.40
CA ASN A 331 16.32 -14.02 7.16
C ASN A 331 15.47 -14.38 8.38
N ILE A 332 15.62 -15.64 8.80
CA ILE A 332 15.08 -16.13 10.07
C ILE A 332 15.81 -15.43 11.23
N PRO A 333 15.12 -15.09 12.34
CA PRO A 333 15.78 -14.54 13.51
C PRO A 333 16.92 -15.44 14.00
N GLY A 334 18.11 -14.85 14.23
CA GLY A 334 19.32 -15.56 14.63
C GLY A 334 20.28 -15.89 13.49
N GLU A 335 19.81 -15.87 12.23
CA GLU A 335 20.67 -16.05 11.05
C GLU A 335 21.26 -14.72 10.57
N LEU A 336 22.54 -14.75 10.18
CA LEU A 336 23.24 -13.55 9.69
C LEU A 336 22.86 -13.24 8.23
N GLY A 337 22.78 -11.95 7.91
CA GLY A 337 22.57 -11.45 6.55
C GLY A 337 21.37 -10.50 6.44
N ALA A 338 21.23 -9.89 5.26
CA ALA A 338 20.24 -8.84 5.03
C ALA A 338 18.92 -9.32 4.41
N GLY A 339 18.73 -10.63 4.25
CA GLY A 339 17.62 -11.21 3.49
C GLY A 339 18.00 -11.51 2.03
N PHE A 340 16.99 -11.53 1.17
CA PHE A 340 17.09 -12.12 -0.17
C PHE A 340 16.54 -11.18 -1.27
N ASP A 341 17.13 -11.28 -2.45
CA ASP A 341 16.79 -10.65 -3.74
C ASP A 341 16.93 -11.71 -4.84
N ASP A 342 16.22 -12.82 -4.68
CA ASP A 342 16.22 -13.92 -5.64
C ASP A 342 14.79 -14.36 -5.92
N LEU A 343 14.61 -14.97 -7.10
CA LEU A 343 13.33 -15.49 -7.55
C LEU A 343 13.41 -16.99 -7.69
N TYR A 344 12.48 -17.69 -7.06
CA TYR A 344 12.31 -19.14 -7.15
C TYR A 344 10.90 -19.49 -7.61
N VAL A 345 10.76 -20.70 -8.16
CA VAL A 345 9.47 -21.30 -8.50
C VAL A 345 9.37 -22.67 -7.85
N LEU A 346 8.30 -22.91 -7.11
CA LEU A 346 7.87 -24.26 -6.75
C LEU A 346 6.94 -24.77 -7.83
N THR A 347 7.35 -25.81 -8.55
CA THR A 347 6.52 -26.44 -9.59
C THR A 347 5.89 -27.74 -9.10
N ILE A 348 4.59 -27.87 -9.35
CA ILE A 348 3.72 -29.01 -9.03
C ILE A 348 3.26 -29.57 -10.38
N PRO A 349 3.38 -30.88 -10.67
CA PRO A 349 3.27 -32.01 -9.72
C PRO A 349 4.59 -32.55 -9.14
N THR A 350 5.75 -32.10 -9.58
CA THR A 350 7.04 -32.70 -9.17
C THR A 350 7.55 -32.21 -7.80
N PHE A 351 6.88 -31.22 -7.20
CA PHE A 351 7.30 -30.53 -5.97
C PHE A 351 8.80 -30.20 -6.01
N THR A 352 9.20 -29.48 -7.05
CA THR A 352 10.60 -29.14 -7.28
C THR A 352 10.78 -27.63 -7.23
N TRP A 353 11.73 -27.18 -6.44
CA TRP A 353 12.17 -25.79 -6.44
C TRP A 353 13.15 -25.54 -7.59
N VAL A 354 12.85 -24.51 -8.38
CA VAL A 354 13.65 -24.01 -9.49
C VAL A 354 14.06 -22.58 -9.18
N LYS A 355 15.35 -22.27 -9.24
CA LYS A 355 15.82 -20.89 -9.11
C LYS A 355 15.81 -20.21 -10.46
N MET A 356 15.12 -19.08 -10.56
CA MET A 356 14.98 -18.30 -11.79
C MET A 356 15.90 -17.07 -11.82
N TYR A 357 16.22 -16.52 -10.65
CA TYR A 357 17.08 -15.34 -10.53
C TYR A 357 17.82 -15.33 -9.17
N PRO A 358 19.08 -14.87 -9.12
CA PRO A 358 19.98 -14.70 -10.25
C PRO A 358 20.30 -16.04 -10.92
N SER A 359 20.80 -16.00 -12.16
CA SER A 359 21.21 -17.21 -12.87
C SER A 359 22.41 -17.91 -12.20
N ASP A 360 23.22 -17.16 -11.44
CA ASP A 360 24.20 -17.73 -10.51
C ASP A 360 23.46 -18.35 -9.31
N LEU A 361 23.42 -19.67 -9.29
CA LEU A 361 22.57 -20.41 -8.36
C LEU A 361 22.94 -20.21 -6.89
N ASN A 362 24.17 -19.77 -6.60
CA ASN A 362 24.71 -19.69 -5.24
C ASN A 362 24.60 -18.29 -4.61
N LYS A 363 23.97 -17.34 -5.29
CA LYS A 363 23.85 -15.97 -4.80
C LYS A 363 22.40 -15.53 -4.73
N THR A 364 22.17 -14.52 -3.91
CA THR A 364 21.00 -13.66 -4.01
C THR A 364 21.40 -12.39 -4.76
N GLY A 365 20.43 -11.62 -5.26
CA GLY A 365 20.67 -10.35 -5.93
C GLY A 365 21.24 -9.27 -5.00
N SER A 366 21.39 -8.05 -5.51
CA SER A 366 22.09 -6.96 -4.81
C SER A 366 21.19 -6.12 -3.90
N TYR A 367 19.87 -6.27 -3.98
CA TYR A 367 18.91 -5.43 -3.27
C TYR A 367 17.99 -6.27 -2.39
N PRO A 368 18.50 -6.96 -1.35
CA PRO A 368 17.67 -7.80 -0.52
C PRO A 368 16.57 -6.99 0.15
N HIS A 369 15.34 -7.47 0.08
CA HIS A 369 14.19 -6.81 0.68
C HIS A 369 13.06 -7.79 1.01
N HIS A 370 12.17 -7.33 1.89
CA HIS A 370 11.11 -8.14 2.46
C HIS A 370 9.86 -7.31 2.77
N SER A 371 8.79 -7.95 3.24
CA SER A 371 7.51 -7.30 3.55
C SER A 371 6.90 -6.59 2.33
N LEU A 372 7.15 -7.14 1.16
CA LEU A 372 6.59 -6.79 -0.14
C LEU A 372 5.36 -7.65 -0.45
N SER A 373 4.67 -7.38 -1.56
CA SER A 373 3.58 -8.22 -2.05
C SER A 373 3.75 -8.62 -3.52
N CYS A 374 3.24 -9.80 -3.89
CA CYS A 374 3.30 -10.37 -5.23
C CYS A 374 1.85 -10.54 -5.71
N ASN A 375 1.55 -10.11 -6.93
CA ASN A 375 0.21 -10.21 -7.49
C ASN A 375 0.28 -10.61 -8.96
N MET A 376 -0.37 -11.72 -9.31
CA MET A 376 -0.58 -12.11 -10.69
C MET A 376 -1.46 -11.08 -11.39
N ALA A 377 -0.94 -10.51 -12.48
CA ALA A 377 -1.73 -9.65 -13.34
C ALA A 377 -2.86 -10.46 -14.02
N PRO A 378 -3.96 -9.83 -14.44
CA PRO A 378 -5.00 -10.49 -15.22
C PRO A 378 -4.44 -11.31 -16.38
N GLY A 379 -4.89 -12.56 -16.50
CA GLY A 379 -4.34 -13.54 -17.45
C GLY A 379 -3.15 -14.37 -16.92
N ARG A 380 -2.59 -14.04 -15.75
CA ARG A 380 -1.58 -14.82 -15.03
C ARG A 380 -0.26 -15.04 -15.78
N ALA A 381 0.05 -14.19 -16.76
CA ALA A 381 1.29 -14.25 -17.53
C ALA A 381 2.43 -13.43 -16.92
N GLN A 382 2.09 -12.51 -16.03
CA GLN A 382 2.99 -11.56 -15.39
C GLN A 382 2.67 -11.47 -13.91
N MET A 383 3.68 -11.23 -13.09
CA MET A 383 3.54 -11.00 -11.65
C MET A 383 4.12 -9.64 -11.30
N LEU A 384 3.33 -8.81 -10.64
CA LEU A 384 3.76 -7.53 -10.11
C LEU A 384 4.28 -7.72 -8.69
N ILE A 385 5.49 -7.21 -8.42
CA ILE A 385 6.10 -7.14 -7.10
C ILE A 385 5.99 -5.69 -6.62
N ILE A 386 5.37 -5.50 -5.47
CA ILE A 386 5.08 -4.18 -4.93
C ILE A 386 5.84 -3.98 -3.62
N GLY A 387 6.66 -2.93 -3.60
CA GLY A 387 7.35 -2.39 -2.45
C GLY A 387 8.33 -3.34 -1.79
N GLY A 388 8.65 -3.04 -0.53
CA GLY A 388 9.59 -3.77 0.29
C GLY A 388 10.30 -2.85 1.28
N GLN A 389 10.80 -3.46 2.34
CA GLN A 389 11.79 -2.84 3.22
C GLN A 389 13.17 -3.30 2.77
N PHE A 390 14.06 -2.35 2.49
CA PHE A 390 15.43 -2.59 2.01
C PHE A 390 16.42 -2.37 3.15
N PRO A 391 16.98 -3.41 3.79
CA PRO A 391 17.84 -3.25 4.95
C PRO A 391 19.21 -2.63 4.64
N LEU A 392 19.66 -2.69 3.38
CA LEU A 392 21.01 -2.25 2.96
C LEU A 392 21.06 -0.92 2.21
N SER A 393 19.91 -0.32 1.90
CA SER A 393 19.85 0.91 1.08
C SER A 393 19.00 1.97 1.76
N GLN A 394 19.30 3.25 1.49
CA GLN A 394 18.48 4.41 1.84
C GLN A 394 17.86 5.09 0.61
N ASP A 395 17.92 4.46 -0.56
CA ASP A 395 17.39 4.97 -1.83
C ASP A 395 15.88 4.72 -1.95
N CYS A 396 15.15 5.58 -2.66
CA CYS A 396 13.76 5.27 -2.95
C CYS A 396 13.64 4.04 -3.84
N ASP A 397 12.61 3.22 -3.59
CA ASP A 397 12.32 2.02 -4.36
C ASP A 397 11.61 2.41 -5.65
N ALA A 398 12.34 2.42 -6.76
CA ALA A 398 11.83 2.73 -8.10
C ALA A 398 10.83 3.90 -8.10
N PHE A 399 11.31 5.10 -7.75
CA PHE A 399 10.47 6.29 -7.50
C PHE A 399 9.44 6.57 -8.60
N GLU A 400 9.86 6.56 -9.87
CA GLU A 400 9.00 6.81 -11.03
C GLU A 400 7.98 5.67 -11.33
N GLN A 401 8.09 4.56 -10.60
CA GLN A 401 7.26 3.36 -10.72
C GLN A 401 6.54 3.05 -9.41
N TRP A 402 6.63 3.93 -8.41
CA TRP A 402 5.99 3.78 -7.10
C TRP A 402 6.33 2.46 -6.37
N GLY A 403 7.56 1.98 -6.54
CA GLY A 403 8.02 0.71 -5.97
C GLY A 403 7.35 -0.50 -6.61
N THR A 404 7.03 -0.41 -7.91
CA THR A 404 6.40 -1.48 -8.67
C THR A 404 7.38 -2.07 -9.64
N HIS A 405 7.50 -3.38 -9.60
CA HIS A 405 8.39 -4.17 -10.45
C HIS A 405 7.56 -5.24 -11.14
N ASN A 406 7.97 -5.65 -12.34
CA ASN A 406 7.25 -6.65 -13.12
C ASN A 406 8.13 -7.84 -13.48
N VAL A 407 7.54 -9.02 -13.34
CA VAL A 407 8.11 -10.32 -13.70
C VAL A 407 7.32 -10.88 -14.87
N ASP A 408 7.96 -11.01 -16.02
CA ASP A 408 7.44 -11.75 -17.17
C ASP A 408 7.73 -13.24 -16.98
N LEU A 409 6.72 -13.97 -16.52
CA LEU A 409 6.85 -15.33 -16.00
C LEU A 409 7.32 -16.34 -17.06
N GLY A 410 6.98 -16.09 -18.33
CA GLY A 410 7.35 -16.96 -19.44
C GLY A 410 8.64 -16.56 -20.15
N LYS A 411 9.27 -15.43 -19.76
CA LYS A 411 10.46 -14.87 -20.43
C LYS A 411 10.29 -14.68 -21.96
N GLN A 412 9.05 -14.68 -22.44
CA GLN A 412 8.71 -14.51 -23.86
C GLN A 412 8.67 -13.02 -24.22
N ASN A 413 9.82 -12.37 -24.08
CA ASN A 413 10.03 -10.98 -24.42
C ASN A 413 11.33 -10.83 -25.21
N ARG A 414 11.55 -9.63 -25.74
CA ARG A 414 12.70 -9.34 -26.59
C ARG A 414 14.04 -9.56 -25.88
N ALA A 415 14.09 -9.40 -24.56
CA ALA A 415 15.29 -9.57 -23.76
C ALA A 415 15.52 -11.01 -23.30
N LYS A 416 14.55 -11.92 -23.50
CA LYS A 416 14.55 -13.29 -22.94
C LYS A 416 14.84 -13.32 -21.43
N ASN A 417 14.40 -12.28 -20.73
CA ASN A 417 14.65 -12.06 -19.30
C ASN A 417 13.35 -12.15 -18.52
N ILE A 418 13.42 -12.58 -17.27
CA ILE A 418 12.25 -12.62 -16.39
C ILE A 418 11.89 -11.21 -15.90
N TRP A 419 12.89 -10.33 -15.73
CA TRP A 419 12.68 -8.92 -15.40
C TRP A 419 12.41 -8.14 -16.68
N TYR A 420 11.18 -7.69 -16.86
CA TYR A 420 10.75 -6.98 -18.06
C TYR A 420 9.61 -6.02 -17.76
N ALA A 421 9.51 -4.93 -18.52
CA ALA A 421 8.45 -3.95 -18.38
C ALA A 421 7.05 -4.58 -18.52
N TYR A 422 6.05 -3.99 -17.86
CA TYR A 422 4.70 -4.52 -17.85
C TYR A 422 4.04 -4.39 -19.23
N GLN A 423 3.35 -5.46 -19.65
CA GLN A 423 2.63 -5.49 -20.93
C GLN A 423 1.15 -5.81 -20.70
N PRO A 424 0.24 -4.82 -20.74
CA PRO A 424 -1.19 -5.05 -20.49
C PRO A 424 -1.81 -6.13 -21.39
N ASN A 425 -1.33 -6.23 -22.63
CA ASN A 425 -1.84 -7.19 -23.62
C ASN A 425 -1.25 -8.61 -23.46
N LYS A 426 -0.29 -8.81 -22.55
CA LYS A 426 0.31 -10.12 -22.30
C LYS A 426 -0.45 -10.83 -21.19
N THR A 427 -1.43 -11.61 -21.62
CA THR A 427 -2.41 -12.27 -20.75
C THR A 427 -2.33 -13.79 -20.80
N THR A 428 -1.42 -14.36 -21.58
CA THR A 428 -1.26 -15.82 -21.68
C THR A 428 0.06 -16.24 -21.06
N TYR A 429 -0.03 -17.02 -19.99
CA TYR A 429 1.12 -17.65 -19.38
C TYR A 429 1.69 -18.72 -20.30
N VAL A 430 3.02 -18.76 -20.36
CA VAL A 430 3.79 -19.80 -21.03
C VAL A 430 4.83 -20.32 -20.04
N VAL A 431 4.89 -21.64 -19.89
CA VAL A 431 5.88 -22.30 -19.05
C VAL A 431 7.29 -22.01 -19.58
N PRO A 432 8.19 -21.39 -18.79
CA PRO A 432 9.55 -21.09 -19.21
C PRO A 432 10.42 -22.35 -19.27
N GLU A 433 11.51 -22.30 -20.04
CA GLU A 433 12.40 -23.43 -20.32
C GLU A 433 12.97 -24.08 -19.05
N GLU A 434 13.27 -23.28 -18.02
CA GLU A 434 13.79 -23.76 -16.74
C GLU A 434 12.81 -24.69 -16.03
N ILE A 435 11.51 -24.40 -16.13
CA ILE A 435 10.45 -25.24 -15.56
C ILE A 435 10.20 -26.45 -16.47
N ILE A 436 10.17 -26.26 -17.79
CA ILE A 436 10.03 -27.36 -18.76
C ILE A 436 11.15 -28.39 -18.57
N ALA A 437 12.38 -27.98 -18.29
CA ALA A 437 13.49 -28.89 -18.02
C ALA A 437 13.21 -29.81 -16.81
N VAL A 438 12.43 -29.33 -15.85
CA VAL A 438 12.03 -30.08 -14.65
C VAL A 438 10.82 -30.95 -14.93
N VAL A 439 9.69 -30.37 -15.38
CA VAL A 439 8.40 -31.07 -15.48
C VAL A 439 8.14 -31.74 -16.84
N GLY A 440 8.97 -31.44 -17.85
CA GLY A 440 8.75 -31.85 -19.24
C GLY A 440 7.67 -31.05 -19.95
N GLY A 441 7.17 -31.56 -21.07
CA GLY A 441 6.14 -30.89 -21.87
C GLY A 441 6.69 -29.74 -22.73
N ASN A 442 5.91 -28.68 -22.86
CA ASN A 442 6.24 -27.49 -23.65
C ASN A 442 5.64 -26.22 -23.02
N GLY A 443 5.81 -25.08 -23.68
CA GLY A 443 5.36 -23.78 -23.16
C GLY A 443 3.86 -23.68 -22.88
N ASN A 444 3.02 -24.45 -23.55
CA ASN A 444 1.58 -24.43 -23.34
C ASN A 444 1.13 -25.43 -22.25
N GLY A 445 2.04 -26.27 -21.75
CA GLY A 445 1.75 -27.31 -20.77
C GLY A 445 2.20 -28.70 -21.23
N SER A 446 1.37 -29.71 -20.96
CA SER A 446 1.61 -31.12 -21.20
C SER A 446 2.81 -31.67 -20.43
N ALA A 447 2.95 -31.27 -19.15
CA ALA A 447 3.97 -31.80 -18.26
C ALA A 447 3.96 -33.34 -18.28
N THR A 448 5.13 -33.94 -18.53
CA THR A 448 5.28 -35.40 -18.68
C THR A 448 5.79 -36.07 -17.41
N LYS A 449 6.40 -35.30 -16.50
CA LYS A 449 6.80 -35.79 -15.18
C LYS A 449 5.72 -35.42 -14.18
N THR A 450 4.99 -36.42 -13.71
CA THR A 450 3.80 -36.25 -12.86
C THR A 450 4.02 -36.67 -11.41
N THR A 451 5.26 -36.95 -11.03
CA THR A 451 5.61 -37.50 -9.71
C THR A 451 6.87 -36.80 -9.19
N PRO A 452 6.95 -36.50 -7.87
CA PRO A 452 8.18 -36.04 -7.26
C PRO A 452 9.31 -37.04 -7.42
N LEU A 453 10.57 -36.56 -7.40
CA LEU A 453 11.75 -37.41 -7.58
C LEU A 453 11.80 -38.60 -6.59
N ASN A 454 11.35 -38.38 -5.35
CA ASN A 454 11.34 -39.38 -4.29
C ASN A 454 9.96 -40.04 -4.07
N GLY A 455 9.02 -39.84 -4.99
CA GLY A 455 7.62 -40.25 -4.81
C GLY A 455 6.80 -39.26 -3.99
N PHE A 456 5.50 -39.51 -3.90
CA PHE A 456 4.60 -38.76 -3.03
C PHE A 456 4.73 -39.26 -1.59
N ASP A 457 4.74 -38.33 -0.63
CA ASP A 457 4.76 -38.67 0.80
C ASP A 457 3.40 -39.22 1.26
N ASN A 458 2.34 -38.95 0.49
CA ASN A 458 1.00 -39.46 0.71
C ASN A 458 0.29 -39.74 -0.63
N ASP A 459 -0.31 -40.93 -0.77
CA ASP A 459 -0.99 -41.36 -2.00
C ASP A 459 -2.22 -40.51 -2.36
N ASP A 460 -2.90 -39.90 -1.38
CA ASP A 460 -4.04 -39.02 -1.66
C ASP A 460 -3.59 -37.78 -2.44
N VAL A 461 -2.38 -37.27 -2.17
CA VAL A 461 -1.82 -36.10 -2.88
C VAL A 461 -1.58 -36.43 -4.35
N HIS A 462 -1.13 -37.65 -4.65
CA HIS A 462 -0.98 -38.13 -6.02
C HIS A 462 -2.32 -38.06 -6.77
N LEU A 463 -3.39 -38.56 -6.17
CA LEU A 463 -4.73 -38.52 -6.77
C LEU A 463 -5.22 -37.07 -6.94
N LEU A 464 -5.17 -36.26 -5.88
CA LEU A 464 -5.69 -34.91 -5.89
C LEU A 464 -5.09 -34.05 -7.01
N ILE A 465 -3.80 -34.20 -7.29
CA ILE A 465 -3.10 -33.42 -8.32
C ILE A 465 -3.53 -33.80 -9.74
N THR A 466 -4.05 -35.01 -9.95
CA THR A 466 -4.59 -35.42 -11.25
C THR A 466 -6.01 -34.88 -11.51
N LEU A 467 -6.70 -34.44 -10.46
CA LEU A 467 -8.05 -33.90 -10.54
C LEU A 467 -8.02 -32.40 -10.80
N LYS A 468 -9.05 -31.93 -11.51
CA LYS A 468 -9.27 -30.50 -11.79
C LYS A 468 -10.50 -30.04 -11.03
N ALA A 469 -10.40 -28.88 -10.40
CA ALA A 469 -11.52 -28.33 -9.64
C ALA A 469 -12.70 -28.02 -10.56
N ASP A 470 -13.86 -28.59 -10.24
CA ASP A 470 -15.14 -28.26 -10.88
C ASP A 470 -15.90 -27.31 -9.95
N ILE A 471 -15.68 -26.01 -10.16
CA ILE A 471 -16.26 -24.96 -9.32
C ILE A 471 -17.49 -24.40 -10.03
N PRO A 472 -18.69 -24.51 -9.42
CA PRO A 472 -19.89 -23.91 -9.97
C PRO A 472 -19.72 -22.40 -10.17
N VAL A 473 -20.23 -21.88 -11.28
CA VAL A 473 -20.18 -20.44 -11.56
C VAL A 473 -20.98 -19.69 -10.49
N ARG A 474 -20.26 -18.89 -9.70
CA ARG A 474 -20.84 -18.03 -8.66
C ARG A 474 -21.48 -16.80 -9.29
N THR A 475 -22.64 -16.39 -8.76
CA THR A 475 -23.36 -15.19 -9.20
C THR A 475 -23.27 -14.08 -8.15
N PRO A 476 -23.30 -12.80 -8.56
CA PRO A 476 -23.28 -11.69 -7.61
C PRO A 476 -24.50 -11.73 -6.68
N THR A 477 -24.27 -11.52 -5.38
CA THR A 477 -25.33 -11.41 -4.35
C THR A 477 -25.87 -9.99 -4.20
N ARG A 478 -25.38 -9.07 -5.04
CA ARG A 478 -25.77 -7.67 -5.11
C ARG A 478 -25.86 -7.21 -6.55
N VAL A 479 -26.49 -6.07 -6.77
CA VAL A 479 -26.51 -5.43 -8.09
C VAL A 479 -25.08 -5.01 -8.45
N VAL A 480 -24.55 -5.64 -9.50
CA VAL A 480 -23.31 -5.27 -10.17
C VAL A 480 -23.72 -4.84 -11.57
N THR A 481 -23.83 -3.54 -11.80
CA THR A 481 -24.01 -2.99 -13.15
C THR A 481 -22.68 -3.15 -13.88
N THR A 482 -22.59 -4.12 -14.77
CA THR A 482 -21.54 -4.12 -15.79
C THR A 482 -21.86 -2.96 -16.72
N ASP A 483 -20.93 -2.01 -16.86
CA ASP A 483 -21.06 -0.91 -17.81
C ASP A 483 -21.10 -1.48 -19.24
N THR A 484 -22.27 -1.89 -19.69
CA THR A 484 -22.64 -1.71 -21.08
C THR A 484 -22.91 -0.23 -21.21
N SER A 485 -21.93 0.49 -21.74
CA SER A 485 -21.93 1.93 -22.03
C SER A 485 -23.33 2.47 -22.32
N ALA A 486 -24.03 2.92 -21.29
CA ALA A 486 -25.18 3.77 -21.42
C ALA A 486 -24.64 5.18 -21.65
N PRO A 487 -25.16 5.94 -22.63
CA PRO A 487 -24.63 7.25 -22.96
C PRO A 487 -24.79 8.15 -21.75
N VAL A 488 -23.66 8.57 -21.18
CA VAL A 488 -23.61 9.61 -20.15
C VAL A 488 -24.32 10.82 -20.74
N LYS A 489 -25.45 11.23 -20.15
CA LYS A 489 -26.09 12.50 -20.47
C LYS A 489 -25.15 13.61 -20.00
N VAL A 490 -24.26 14.03 -20.89
CA VAL A 490 -23.49 15.26 -20.74
C VAL A 490 -24.50 16.39 -20.62
N LEU A 491 -24.47 17.12 -19.50
CA LEU A 491 -25.24 18.36 -19.36
C LEU A 491 -24.88 19.27 -20.54
N SER A 492 -25.89 19.75 -21.28
CA SER A 492 -25.64 20.60 -22.43
C SER A 492 -24.80 21.81 -22.01
N THR A 493 -23.93 22.28 -22.90
CA THR A 493 -23.13 23.49 -22.68
C THR A 493 -23.98 24.68 -22.20
N GLY A 494 -25.26 24.74 -22.61
CA GLY A 494 -26.22 25.75 -22.14
C GLY A 494 -26.58 25.66 -20.65
N ALA A 495 -26.62 24.45 -20.06
CA ALA A 495 -26.88 24.28 -18.64
C ALA A 495 -25.67 24.71 -17.78
N ILE A 496 -24.45 24.43 -18.24
CA ILE A 496 -23.21 24.84 -17.56
C ILE A 496 -23.05 26.37 -17.63
N VAL A 497 -23.33 26.97 -18.80
CA VAL A 497 -23.31 28.43 -18.97
C VAL A 497 -24.41 29.10 -18.15
N GLY A 498 -25.61 28.52 -18.06
CA GLY A 498 -26.71 29.04 -17.24
C GLY A 498 -26.38 29.10 -15.75
N ILE A 499 -25.73 28.06 -15.21
CA ILE A 499 -25.30 28.01 -13.80
C ILE A 499 -24.19 29.04 -13.52
N ALA A 500 -23.22 29.17 -14.43
CA ALA A 500 -22.13 30.15 -14.27
C ALA A 500 -22.63 31.61 -14.34
N VAL A 501 -23.54 31.91 -15.27
CA VAL A 501 -24.13 33.25 -15.40
C VAL A 501 -25.05 33.56 -14.21
N GLY A 502 -25.84 32.60 -13.74
CA GLY A 502 -26.69 32.76 -12.57
C GLY A 502 -25.89 33.05 -11.29
N ALA A 503 -24.78 32.35 -11.08
CA ALA A 503 -23.89 32.58 -9.93
C ALA A 503 -23.20 33.96 -10.03
N GLY A 504 -22.77 34.37 -11.21
CA GLY A 504 -22.15 35.68 -11.43
C GLY A 504 -23.10 36.85 -11.15
N VAL A 505 -24.35 36.75 -11.61
CA VAL A 505 -25.38 37.79 -11.37
C VAL A 505 -25.74 37.88 -9.88
N LEU A 506 -25.82 36.75 -9.19
CA LEU A 506 -26.10 36.73 -7.75
C LEU A 506 -24.98 37.41 -6.93
N ILE A 507 -23.71 37.16 -7.28
CA ILE A 507 -22.56 37.79 -6.61
C ILE A 507 -22.54 39.30 -6.85
N ILE A 508 -22.83 39.75 -8.07
CA ILE A 508 -22.89 41.19 -8.39
C ILE A 508 -24.05 41.87 -7.66
N ALA A 509 -25.22 41.22 -7.58
CA ALA A 509 -26.37 41.74 -6.83
C ALA A 509 -26.06 41.85 -5.32
N LEU A 510 -25.37 40.86 -4.75
CA LEU A 510 -24.94 40.89 -3.35
C LEU A 510 -23.87 41.97 -3.10
N ALA A 511 -22.93 42.16 -4.02
CA ALA A 511 -21.91 43.21 -3.92
C ALA A 511 -22.53 44.62 -4.00
N MET A 512 -23.51 44.84 -4.88
CA MET A 512 -24.24 46.11 -4.96
C MET A 512 -25.12 46.35 -3.73
N GLY A 513 -25.75 45.29 -3.20
CA GLY A 513 -26.50 45.36 -1.95
C GLY A 513 -25.63 45.75 -0.76
N CYS A 514 -24.44 45.15 -0.64
CA CYS A 514 -23.46 45.51 0.38
C CYS A 514 -22.91 46.94 0.21
N GLY A 515 -22.65 47.37 -1.03
CA GLY A 515 -22.20 48.74 -1.32
C GLY A 515 -23.23 49.80 -0.95
N PHE A 516 -24.52 49.53 -1.17
CA PHE A 516 -25.60 50.45 -0.84
C PHE A 516 -25.81 50.57 0.69
N LEU A 517 -25.60 49.49 1.44
CA LEU A 517 -25.67 49.49 2.90
C LEU A 517 -24.49 50.23 3.56
N ILE A 518 -23.30 50.18 2.94
CA ILE A 518 -22.12 50.93 3.39
C ILE A 518 -22.27 52.43 3.09
N LEU A 519 -22.89 52.81 1.97
CA LEU A 519 -23.13 54.23 1.64
C LEU A 519 -24.23 54.89 2.48
N GLN A 520 -25.14 54.12 3.09
CA GLN A 520 -26.15 54.65 4.03
C GLN A 520 -25.64 54.84 5.46
N SER A 521 -24.44 54.35 5.80
CA SER A 521 -23.88 54.41 7.16
C SER A 521 -22.86 55.54 7.39
N TYR A 522 -22.58 56.38 6.39
CA TYR A 522 -21.72 57.56 6.54
C TYR A 522 -22.50 58.86 6.30
N PRO A 523 -22.85 59.64 7.34
CA PRO A 523 -23.32 61.01 7.15
C PRO A 523 -22.15 61.92 6.71
N PRO A 524 -22.39 62.93 5.85
CA PRO A 524 -21.33 63.80 5.34
C PRO A 524 -20.84 64.74 6.45
N GLN A 525 -19.57 64.63 6.83
CA GLN A 525 -18.93 65.62 7.71
C GLN A 525 -18.63 66.90 6.93
N GLN A 526 -19.26 67.99 7.38
CA GLN A 526 -18.92 69.36 7.01
C GLN A 526 -17.49 69.68 7.44
N ALA A 527 -16.73 70.31 6.53
CA ALA A 527 -15.43 70.87 6.82
C ALA A 527 -15.56 72.04 7.81
N TYR A 528 -14.92 71.92 8.97
CA TYR A 528 -14.69 73.01 9.91
C TYR A 528 -13.18 73.27 9.96
N PHE A 529 -12.77 74.47 9.54
CA PHE A 529 -11.40 74.96 9.70
C PHE A 529 -11.24 75.57 11.09
N PRO A 530 -10.18 75.22 11.85
CA PRO A 530 -9.60 76.12 12.83
C PRO A 530 -8.23 76.62 12.35
N GLU A 531 -8.10 77.93 12.25
CA GLU A 531 -6.82 78.62 12.13
C GLU A 531 -5.93 78.39 13.35
N GLY A 532 -4.62 78.34 13.12
CA GLY A 532 -3.63 78.73 14.11
C GLY A 532 -2.98 77.61 14.92
N MET A 533 -2.03 76.89 14.32
CA MET A 533 -0.77 76.59 15.00
C MET A 533 0.31 76.18 13.99
N THR A 534 1.27 77.07 13.80
CA THR A 534 2.57 76.83 13.16
C THR A 534 3.31 75.73 13.91
N MET A 535 3.49 74.56 13.29
CA MET A 535 4.44 73.55 13.77
C MET A 535 5.75 73.70 13.01
N THR A 536 6.76 74.16 13.76
CA THR A 536 8.17 74.16 13.40
C THR A 536 8.68 72.73 13.22
N LEU A 537 9.30 72.49 12.06
CA LEU A 537 10.01 71.27 11.69
C LEU A 537 11.29 71.12 12.53
N SER A 538 11.37 70.16 13.44
CA SER A 538 12.65 69.79 14.08
C SER A 538 13.27 68.60 13.34
N HIS A 539 14.15 68.91 12.38
CA HIS A 539 15.14 67.95 11.86
C HIS A 539 16.23 67.73 12.91
N GLN A 540 16.50 66.47 13.28
CA GLN A 540 17.74 66.07 13.95
C GLN A 540 18.50 65.12 13.02
N PRO A 541 19.74 65.43 12.60
CA PRO A 541 20.57 64.51 11.82
C PRO A 541 21.19 63.41 12.71
N GLN A 542 21.20 62.17 12.21
CA GLN A 542 21.92 61.04 12.82
C GLN A 542 23.30 60.93 12.16
N TYR A 543 24.35 60.78 12.98
CA TYR A 543 25.75 60.65 12.56
C TYR A 543 26.24 59.22 12.82
N ASP A 544 27.10 58.70 11.95
CA ASP A 544 27.86 57.47 12.24
C ASP A 544 29.10 57.76 13.12
N ALA A 545 29.79 56.70 13.57
CA ALA A 545 30.95 56.78 14.47
C ALA A 545 32.18 57.52 13.87
N HIS A 546 32.09 58.00 12.62
CA HIS A 546 33.13 58.77 11.95
C HIS A 546 32.63 60.14 11.45
N GLY A 547 31.41 60.55 11.83
CA GLY A 547 30.92 61.93 11.67
C GLY A 547 30.23 62.24 10.34
N ASN A 548 29.77 61.25 9.57
CA ASN A 548 29.04 61.49 8.31
C ASN A 548 27.51 61.35 8.48
N ILE A 549 26.74 62.16 7.74
CA ILE A 549 25.26 62.19 7.75
C ILE A 549 24.71 61.24 6.67
N TRP A 550 23.75 60.38 7.02
CA TRP A 550 23.10 59.43 6.10
C TRP A 550 21.63 59.81 5.82
N VAL A 551 21.19 59.78 4.55
CA VAL A 551 19.80 60.03 4.12
C VAL A 551 19.34 58.91 3.17
N PRO A 552 18.24 58.17 3.45
CA PRO A 552 17.74 57.16 2.53
C PRO A 552 16.99 57.79 1.34
N GLN A 553 17.30 57.34 0.12
CA GLN A 553 16.55 57.64 -1.10
C GLN A 553 15.63 56.46 -1.44
N VAL A 554 14.34 56.73 -1.69
CA VAL A 554 13.37 55.76 -2.23
C VAL A 554 13.18 56.07 -3.71
N SER A 555 13.42 55.11 -4.60
CA SER A 555 13.11 55.23 -6.04
C SER A 555 12.09 54.17 -6.45
N MET A 556 11.01 54.64 -7.08
CA MET A 556 10.03 53.82 -7.78
C MET A 556 10.55 53.47 -9.18
N VAL A 557 10.36 52.22 -9.63
CA VAL A 557 10.62 51.84 -11.03
C VAL A 557 9.35 51.27 -11.65
N GLN A 558 8.96 51.90 -12.76
CA GLN A 558 7.86 51.53 -13.67
C GLN A 558 8.19 50.29 -14.50
N VAL A 559 7.15 49.52 -14.80
CA VAL A 559 7.16 48.38 -15.73
C VAL A 559 7.03 48.87 -17.17
N ALA A 560 7.90 48.40 -18.07
CA ALA A 560 7.70 48.47 -19.51
C ALA A 560 8.16 47.17 -20.20
N SER A 561 7.34 46.75 -21.16
CA SER A 561 7.41 45.54 -21.99
C SER A 561 8.37 45.66 -23.18
N GLY A 562 9.03 44.57 -23.58
CA GLY A 562 9.52 44.40 -24.97
C GLY A 562 10.81 43.59 -25.17
N GLN A 563 10.64 42.38 -25.74
CA GLN A 563 11.52 41.62 -26.66
C GLN A 563 13.06 41.59 -26.50
N GLY A 564 13.55 40.35 -26.32
CA GLY A 564 14.61 39.76 -27.16
C GLY A 564 16.07 40.02 -26.79
N VAL A 565 16.86 38.94 -26.87
CA VAL A 565 18.34 38.81 -26.88
C VAL A 565 18.97 38.30 -25.57
N SER A 566 19.63 37.15 -25.70
CA SER A 566 20.33 36.34 -24.70
C SER A 566 21.60 37.02 -24.14
N PRO A 567 21.97 36.82 -22.86
CA PRO A 567 23.28 37.22 -22.34
C PRO A 567 24.32 36.07 -22.32
N PRO A 568 25.63 36.39 -22.36
CA PRO A 568 26.74 35.44 -22.48
C PRO A 568 27.22 34.84 -21.14
N LEU A 569 27.95 33.72 -21.24
CA LEU A 569 28.57 32.95 -20.15
C LEU A 569 29.70 33.72 -19.42
N PRO A 570 29.90 33.50 -18.10
CA PRO A 570 31.03 34.05 -17.35
C PRO A 570 32.31 33.18 -17.42
N PRO A 571 33.51 33.75 -17.19
CA PRO A 571 34.80 33.09 -17.42
C PRO A 571 35.25 32.17 -16.28
N GLY A 572 36.02 31.14 -16.64
CA GLY A 572 36.61 30.14 -15.75
C GLY A 572 37.68 30.67 -14.80
N TYR A 573 37.78 30.01 -13.64
CA TYR A 573 38.70 30.34 -12.56
C TYR A 573 39.75 29.22 -12.44
N SER A 574 41.03 29.61 -12.53
CA SER A 574 42.20 28.74 -12.28
C SER A 574 42.76 29.02 -10.88
N PRO A 575 43.13 28.02 -10.06
CA PRO A 575 43.81 28.26 -8.80
C PRO A 575 45.35 28.31 -8.96
N PRO A 576 46.06 29.14 -8.18
CA PRO A 576 47.52 29.29 -8.24
C PRO A 576 48.28 28.25 -7.39
N ALA A 577 49.56 28.07 -7.73
CA ALA A 577 50.54 27.18 -7.11
C ALA A 577 51.53 27.91 -6.17
N GLY A 578 52.11 27.16 -5.22
CA GLY A 578 53.25 27.51 -4.35
C GLY A 578 52.80 27.96 -2.95
N ASP A 579 53.29 27.46 -1.79
CA ASP A 579 54.65 27.00 -1.49
C ASP A 579 54.77 26.05 -0.28
N SER A 580 55.87 25.32 -0.31
CA SER A 580 56.41 24.25 0.56
C SER A 580 56.69 24.60 2.03
N LYS A 581 56.51 23.65 2.97
CA LYS A 581 57.43 23.41 4.12
C LYS A 581 57.18 22.09 4.89
N SER A 582 58.17 21.19 4.77
CA SER A 582 58.75 20.25 5.76
C SER A 582 57.87 19.41 6.71
N ILE A 583 57.99 18.09 6.57
CA ILE A 583 57.67 17.02 7.53
C ILE A 583 59.00 16.47 8.12
N PRO A 584 59.06 16.00 9.38
CA PRO A 584 60.03 14.99 9.81
C PRO A 584 59.44 13.57 9.84
N GLN A 585 60.24 12.64 9.35
CA GLN A 585 60.02 11.18 9.22
C GLN A 585 59.76 10.45 10.55
N THR A 586 59.09 9.29 10.45
CA THR A 586 59.46 8.08 11.20
C THR A 586 59.11 6.82 10.39
N ALA A 587 59.95 5.80 10.55
CA ALA A 587 60.24 4.68 9.65
C ALA A 587 59.26 3.49 9.76
N GLU A 588 59.01 2.82 8.62
CA GLU A 588 59.35 1.41 8.30
C GLU A 588 58.43 0.30 8.84
N ALA A 589 57.79 -0.43 7.91
CA ALA A 589 58.01 -1.87 7.70
C ALA A 589 57.22 -2.35 6.46
N GLN A 590 57.94 -2.86 5.46
CA GLN A 590 57.42 -3.59 4.31
C GLN A 590 57.05 -5.03 4.68
N ILE A 591 55.99 -5.56 4.04
CA ILE A 591 55.92 -6.95 3.59
C ILE A 591 55.14 -6.97 2.25
N GLU A 592 55.81 -7.40 1.17
CA GLU A 592 55.22 -7.80 -0.11
C GLU A 592 54.86 -9.29 -0.07
N PRO A 593 53.95 -9.79 -0.93
CA PRO A 593 54.47 -10.55 -2.07
C PRO A 593 53.68 -10.40 -3.39
N GLN A 594 54.43 -10.11 -4.47
CA GLN A 594 54.63 -10.97 -5.64
C GLN A 594 53.48 -11.17 -6.64
N GLU A 595 53.60 -10.49 -7.79
CA GLU A 595 52.91 -10.81 -9.04
C GLU A 595 53.54 -12.01 -9.78
N LEU A 596 52.71 -12.73 -10.54
CA LEU A 596 53.15 -13.46 -11.74
C LEU A 596 52.10 -13.40 -12.87
N SER A 597 52.48 -12.66 -13.91
CA SER A 597 52.33 -12.95 -15.35
C SER A 597 50.93 -13.11 -15.97
N ALA A 598 50.49 -12.06 -16.68
CA ALA A 598 49.49 -12.16 -17.74
C ALA A 598 50.19 -12.07 -19.11
N ASP A 599 50.08 -13.13 -19.91
CA ASP A 599 50.36 -13.09 -21.35
C ASP A 599 49.16 -12.53 -22.11
N ARG A 600 49.48 -11.78 -23.15
CA ARG A 600 48.59 -10.99 -24.01
C ARG A 600 48.72 -11.56 -25.41
N ASP A 601 47.61 -11.96 -26.03
CA ASP A 601 47.35 -11.79 -27.46
C ASP A 601 45.89 -12.16 -27.80
N ASP A 602 45.48 -11.72 -28.99
CA ASP A 602 44.33 -10.85 -29.22
C ASP A 602 43.24 -11.50 -30.12
N HIS A 603 42.10 -10.80 -30.24
CA HIS A 603 40.95 -11.00 -31.17
C HIS A 603 39.83 -11.95 -30.71
N GLY A 604 38.55 -11.59 -30.61
CA GLY A 604 37.82 -10.38 -30.98
C GLY A 604 36.36 -10.78 -31.27
N GLY A 605 35.37 -10.20 -30.57
CA GLY A 605 33.96 -10.41 -30.92
C GLY A 605 32.93 -10.14 -29.82
N SER A 606 32.43 -8.89 -29.77
CA SER A 606 31.07 -8.52 -29.32
C SER A 606 30.65 -8.84 -27.87
N SER A 607 31.11 -8.00 -26.92
CA SER A 607 30.44 -7.81 -25.63
C SER A 607 29.17 -6.96 -25.81
N VAL A 608 28.00 -7.57 -25.65
CA VAL A 608 26.73 -6.87 -25.50
C VAL A 608 26.64 -6.42 -24.04
N ARG A 609 26.69 -5.09 -23.83
CA ARG A 609 26.42 -4.45 -22.54
C ARG A 609 25.07 -4.93 -22.01
N HIS A 610 25.08 -5.51 -20.82
CA HIS A 610 23.90 -5.70 -19.99
C HIS A 610 23.38 -4.32 -19.56
N GLU A 611 22.27 -3.89 -20.15
CA GLU A 611 21.42 -2.84 -19.57
C GLU A 611 20.44 -3.51 -18.62
N THR A 612 20.81 -3.55 -17.35
CA THR A 612 19.85 -3.74 -16.27
C THR A 612 18.98 -2.50 -16.24
N TYR A 613 17.67 -2.66 -16.51
CA TYR A 613 16.67 -1.60 -16.38
C TYR A 613 16.41 -1.29 -14.90
N TYR A 614 17.40 -0.72 -14.23
CA TYR A 614 17.21 0.16 -13.08
C TYR A 614 17.53 1.56 -13.61
N ASN A 615 16.53 2.22 -14.19
CA ASN A 615 16.65 3.65 -14.41
C ASN A 615 16.67 4.33 -13.03
N LYS A 616 17.67 5.19 -12.85
CA LYS A 616 17.93 5.99 -11.67
C LYS A 616 16.71 6.76 -11.18
#